data_AF-A0AA42BAL1-F1
#
_entry.id   AF-A0AA42BAL1-F1
#
_cell.length_a   1.000
_cell.length_b   1.000
_cell.length_c   1.000
_cell.angle_alpha   90.00
_cell.angle_beta   90.00
_cell.angle_gamma   90.00
#
_symmetry.space_group_name_H-M   'P 1'
#
loop_
_entity.id
_entity.type
_entity.pdbx_description
1 polymer ?
#
loop_
_entity_poly.entity_id
_entity_poly.type
_entity_poly.pdbx_seq_one_letter_code
_entity_poly.pdbx_strand_id
1 'polypeptide(L)'
;MVRCLIGIVLAWALLLVPAVPASANLAPAAALADAVEWLRSQQRPDGGFAGLSGESDPSTTADAIYALVATGIPVESVRAGGKSPLEFLLTQAESYSSTTGGAAKLALAVIAAGADPRQFGGVDLVARIEGAYDTQTGLYDPQLFVNAYALMAIAAATDNMVPQVPPAAIQAVLSRQGPDGSWAWDGSTDPGAGDSNTTAIVIQALIAAGLPRDHQAIAAGLAYLRSAQAADGSFAYQPGVDHLVGDANSTALAVQAILAVGEDPNSSDWRHALDALARFQNPGGALRWRDDAPDDSLLATLQAIPALAGRALPVLDSDVSLVDRARADEIPSSSEHCAYELVTRHNVCDVFRTFWESNGGLANFGYPLTRPYYEPALGTAVQYFERARFELHRGSDGSALVLLGRLGSERAVGRETESPFRLSSPIDRPDCLYFPETGHNLCAGFRAYWESFGGLAVFGYPISEEFNEDGTVVQYFERARFEWHPGVWSERYDVLLSRLGAEVVEAR
;
A
#
# COMPACT_ATOMS: atom_id res chain seq x y z
N MET A 1 -42.07 23.47 75.97
CA MET A 1 -42.85 23.26 74.73
C MET A 1 -42.02 23.69 73.54
N VAL A 2 -41.76 22.77 72.59
CA VAL A 2 -41.59 22.95 71.11
C VAL A 2 -40.46 23.90 70.62
N ARG A 3 -39.32 23.44 70.04
CA ARG A 3 -38.97 22.86 68.69
C ARG A 3 -38.82 23.85 67.50
N CYS A 4 -37.57 23.91 66.98
CA CYS A 4 -37.00 24.00 65.61
C CYS A 4 -37.65 24.72 64.41
N LEU A 5 -36.77 25.35 63.57
CA LEU A 5 -36.59 25.29 62.08
C LEU A 5 -36.16 26.68 61.53
N ILE A 6 -34.90 26.91 61.12
CA ILE A 6 -34.25 26.70 59.78
C ILE A 6 -35.05 27.26 58.59
N GLY A 7 -34.47 28.27 57.92
CA GLY A 7 -34.83 28.73 56.57
C GLY A 7 -33.56 28.99 55.75
N ILE A 8 -33.52 28.41 54.55
CA ILE A 8 -32.35 28.19 53.68
C ILE A 8 -32.09 29.37 52.73
N VAL A 9 -30.80 29.60 52.45
CA VAL A 9 -30.20 30.55 51.50
C VAL A 9 -30.18 29.95 50.08
N LEU A 10 -30.44 30.77 49.05
CA LEU A 10 -30.05 30.49 47.67
C LEU A 10 -29.47 31.76 47.03
N ALA A 11 -28.15 31.78 46.83
CA ALA A 11 -27.44 32.78 46.06
C ALA A 11 -26.91 32.12 44.78
N TRP A 12 -27.30 32.67 43.63
CA TRP A 12 -26.84 32.24 42.32
C TRP A 12 -25.49 32.90 41.99
N ALA A 13 -24.44 32.09 41.84
CA ALA A 13 -23.17 32.51 41.26
C ALA A 13 -23.10 32.00 39.81
N LEU A 14 -23.09 32.92 38.84
CA LEU A 14 -22.74 32.61 37.46
C LEU A 14 -21.22 32.36 37.38
N LEU A 15 -20.83 31.11 37.17
CA LEU A 15 -19.48 30.73 36.75
C LEU A 15 -19.40 30.89 35.22
N LEU A 16 -18.68 31.90 34.76
CA LEU A 16 -18.13 31.94 33.40
C LEU A 16 -16.97 30.94 33.34
N VAL A 17 -17.26 29.73 32.85
CA VAL A 17 -16.23 28.77 32.45
C VAL A 17 -15.71 29.22 31.08
N PRO A 18 -14.40 29.43 30.88
CA PRO A 18 -13.88 29.59 29.53
C PRO A 18 -14.14 28.28 28.79
N ALA A 19 -14.93 28.34 27.72
CA ALA A 19 -15.08 27.23 26.81
C ALA A 19 -13.72 27.02 26.12
N VAL A 20 -12.92 26.08 26.65
CA VAL A 20 -11.89 25.43 25.85
C VAL A 20 -12.66 24.78 24.70
N PRO A 21 -12.41 25.15 23.42
CA PRO A 21 -12.97 24.35 22.35
C PRO A 21 -12.40 22.95 22.54
N ALA A 22 -13.25 21.99 22.90
CA ALA A 22 -12.92 20.60 22.75
C ALA A 22 -12.70 20.40 21.25
N SER A 23 -11.45 20.40 20.82
CA SER A 23 -11.07 19.91 19.50
C SER A 23 -11.64 18.51 19.43
N ALA A 24 -12.71 18.32 18.67
CA ALA A 24 -13.25 16.99 18.44
C ALA A 24 -12.07 16.13 17.94
N ASN A 25 -11.81 14.99 18.55
CA ASN A 25 -10.83 14.04 18.01
C ASN A 25 -11.27 13.72 16.59
N LEU A 26 -10.60 14.32 15.60
CA LEU A 26 -10.84 14.00 14.20
C LEU A 26 -10.37 12.58 13.99
N ALA A 27 -11.21 11.77 13.33
CA ALA A 27 -10.77 10.44 12.91
C ALA A 27 -9.54 10.61 11.99
N PRO A 28 -8.49 9.78 12.13
CA PRO A 28 -7.27 9.92 11.31
C PRO A 28 -7.53 9.99 9.80
N ALA A 29 -8.56 9.31 9.30
CA ALA A 29 -8.98 9.36 7.91
C ALA A 29 -9.52 10.74 7.47
N ALA A 30 -10.24 11.45 8.34
CA ALA A 30 -10.68 12.81 8.07
C ALA A 30 -9.49 13.77 8.09
N ALA A 31 -8.62 13.62 9.09
CA ALA A 31 -7.41 14.44 9.18
C ALA A 31 -6.49 14.26 7.97
N LEU A 32 -6.35 13.04 7.46
CA LEU A 32 -5.60 12.75 6.25
C LEU A 32 -6.15 13.50 5.02
N ALA A 33 -7.46 13.45 4.81
CA ALA A 33 -8.10 14.11 3.66
C ALA A 33 -7.87 15.63 3.68
N ASP A 34 -8.07 16.25 4.85
CA ASP A 34 -7.91 17.70 5.02
C ASP A 34 -6.44 18.13 4.91
N ALA A 35 -5.49 17.33 5.43
CA ALA A 35 -4.06 17.59 5.31
C ALA A 35 -3.58 17.51 3.85
N VAL A 36 -4.10 16.55 3.07
CA VAL A 36 -3.77 16.40 1.65
C VAL A 36 -4.33 17.56 0.82
N GLU A 37 -5.56 17.97 1.09
CA GLU A 37 -6.16 19.11 0.40
C GLU A 37 -5.40 20.40 0.70
N TRP A 38 -5.07 20.63 1.98
CA TRP A 38 -4.22 21.75 2.38
C TRP A 38 -2.85 21.68 1.70
N LEU A 39 -2.18 20.52 1.71
CA LEU A 39 -0.88 20.34 1.05
C LEU A 39 -0.94 20.72 -0.43
N ARG A 40 -1.94 20.24 -1.18
CA ARG A 40 -2.10 20.57 -2.61
C ARG A 40 -2.15 22.07 -2.86
N SER A 41 -2.75 22.84 -1.95
CA SER A 41 -2.81 24.31 -2.04
C SER A 41 -1.47 25.02 -1.81
N GLN A 42 -0.47 24.32 -1.23
CA GLN A 42 0.85 24.89 -0.94
C GLN A 42 1.85 24.79 -2.10
N GLN A 43 1.50 24.08 -3.17
CA GLN A 43 2.40 23.91 -4.32
C GLN A 43 2.63 25.26 -5.02
N ARG A 44 3.89 25.57 -5.30
CA ARG A 44 4.28 26.81 -5.98
C ARG A 44 4.23 26.65 -7.51
N PRO A 45 4.12 27.76 -8.28
CA PRO A 45 4.00 27.69 -9.74
C PRO A 45 5.18 27.04 -10.48
N ASP A 46 6.32 26.87 -9.82
CA ASP A 46 7.48 26.17 -10.37
C ASP A 46 7.43 24.65 -10.16
N GLY A 47 6.38 24.15 -9.49
CA GLY A 47 6.14 22.75 -9.16
C GLY A 47 6.60 22.36 -7.76
N GLY A 48 7.44 23.18 -7.10
CA GLY A 48 8.03 22.86 -5.81
C GLY A 48 7.20 23.28 -4.60
N PHE A 49 7.71 22.93 -3.41
CA PHE A 49 7.16 23.32 -2.12
C PHE A 49 8.18 24.16 -1.35
N ALA A 50 7.69 25.18 -0.63
CA ALA A 50 8.55 26.15 0.03
C ALA A 50 9.33 25.53 1.21
N GLY A 51 10.64 25.76 1.25
CA GLY A 51 11.45 25.52 2.45
C GLY A 51 11.38 26.69 3.44
N LEU A 52 12.26 26.69 4.44
CA LEU A 52 12.35 27.76 5.44
C LEU A 52 12.70 29.13 4.86
N SER A 53 13.32 29.18 3.67
CA SER A 53 13.62 30.41 2.95
C SER A 53 12.37 31.07 2.33
N GLY A 54 11.25 30.35 2.26
CA GLY A 54 10.05 30.76 1.53
C GLY A 54 10.12 30.48 0.02
N GLU A 55 11.26 30.02 -0.48
CA GLU A 55 11.44 29.56 -1.86
C GLU A 55 11.28 28.04 -1.98
N SER A 56 10.97 27.57 -3.19
CA SER A 56 10.87 26.13 -3.46
C SER A 56 12.16 25.42 -3.10
N ASP A 57 12.04 24.36 -2.30
CA ASP A 57 13.16 23.62 -1.74
C ASP A 57 13.09 22.14 -2.16
N PRO A 58 14.17 21.54 -2.68
CA PRO A 58 14.16 20.13 -3.10
C PRO A 58 13.88 19.15 -1.96
N SER A 59 14.35 19.42 -0.74
CA SER A 59 14.12 18.53 0.40
C SER A 59 12.65 18.49 0.80
N THR A 60 12.03 19.67 0.88
CA THR A 60 10.60 19.82 1.19
C THR A 60 9.73 19.27 0.06
N THR A 61 10.15 19.44 -1.19
CA THR A 61 9.45 18.90 -2.35
C THR A 61 9.52 17.37 -2.41
N ALA A 62 10.65 16.76 -2.00
CA ALA A 62 10.75 15.32 -1.84
C ALA A 62 9.79 14.79 -0.76
N ASP A 63 9.67 15.49 0.39
CA ASP A 63 8.69 15.15 1.42
C ASP A 63 7.24 15.23 0.90
N ALA A 64 6.95 16.20 0.03
CA ALA A 64 5.65 16.30 -0.62
C ALA A 64 5.35 15.11 -1.52
N ILE A 65 6.35 14.59 -2.22
CA ILE A 65 6.20 13.36 -3.00
C ILE A 65 5.89 12.17 -2.08
N TYR A 66 6.60 12.00 -0.96
CA TYR A 66 6.28 10.94 -0.01
C TYR A 66 4.84 11.03 0.49
N ALA A 67 4.39 12.24 0.86
CA ALA A 67 3.03 12.47 1.32
C ALA A 67 1.97 12.15 0.25
N LEU A 68 2.19 12.55 -1.00
CA LEU A 68 1.27 12.27 -2.11
C LEU A 68 1.21 10.77 -2.44
N VAL A 69 2.37 10.11 -2.56
CA VAL A 69 2.43 8.68 -2.88
C VAL A 69 1.85 7.85 -1.74
N ALA A 70 2.09 8.25 -0.48
CA ALA A 70 1.52 7.58 0.69
C ALA A 70 -0.01 7.49 0.65
N THR A 71 -0.66 8.45 -0.02
CA THR A 71 -2.13 8.56 -0.13
C THR A 71 -2.66 8.01 -1.45
N GLY A 72 -1.80 7.41 -2.28
CA GLY A 72 -2.15 6.87 -3.59
C GLY A 72 -2.46 7.96 -4.63
N ILE A 73 -2.02 9.21 -4.39
CA ILE A 73 -2.16 10.29 -5.35
C ILE A 73 -0.99 10.24 -6.34
N PRO A 74 -1.24 10.10 -7.65
CA PRO A 74 -0.18 10.18 -8.64
C PRO A 74 0.47 11.57 -8.60
N VAL A 75 1.79 11.61 -8.38
CA VAL A 75 2.56 12.87 -8.26
C VAL A 75 2.34 13.78 -9.47
N GLU A 76 2.24 13.20 -10.66
CA GLU A 76 2.02 13.93 -11.91
C GLU A 76 0.64 14.59 -12.03
N SER A 77 -0.33 14.18 -11.21
CA SER A 77 -1.67 14.79 -11.17
C SER A 77 -1.73 16.08 -10.35
N VAL A 78 -0.73 16.32 -9.50
CA VAL A 78 -0.65 17.53 -8.65
C VAL A 78 0.21 18.55 -9.39
N ARG A 79 -0.43 19.61 -9.88
CA ARG A 79 0.25 20.61 -10.72
C ARG A 79 -0.12 22.03 -10.33
N ALA A 80 0.89 22.89 -10.25
CA ALA A 80 0.76 24.33 -10.10
C ALA A 80 1.64 25.02 -11.14
N GLY A 81 1.12 26.05 -11.80
CA GLY A 81 1.82 26.67 -12.94
C GLY A 81 2.11 25.71 -14.11
N GLY A 82 1.37 24.60 -14.19
CA GLY A 82 1.57 23.54 -15.18
C GLY A 82 2.67 22.53 -14.82
N LYS A 83 3.36 22.68 -13.68
CA LYS A 83 4.47 21.84 -13.28
C LYS A 83 4.14 20.91 -12.11
N SER A 84 4.63 19.67 -12.16
CA SER A 84 4.53 18.70 -11.07
C SER A 84 5.70 18.81 -10.06
N PRO A 85 5.59 18.24 -8.85
CA PRO A 85 6.70 18.17 -7.90
C PRO A 85 7.90 17.40 -8.45
N LEU A 86 7.66 16.33 -9.20
CA LEU A 86 8.71 15.53 -9.83
C LEU A 86 9.44 16.33 -10.91
N GLU A 87 8.71 17.11 -11.72
CA GLU A 87 9.32 18.03 -12.71
C GLU A 87 10.18 19.12 -12.05
N PHE A 88 9.79 19.64 -10.89
CA PHE A 88 10.65 20.56 -10.12
C PHE A 88 11.95 19.85 -9.69
N LEU A 89 11.85 18.68 -9.06
CA LEU A 89 13.01 17.92 -8.60
C LEU A 89 13.94 17.52 -9.74
N LEU A 90 13.40 17.23 -10.93
CA LEU A 90 14.18 16.91 -12.13
C LEU A 90 15.17 18.03 -12.46
N THR A 91 14.79 19.29 -12.28
CA THR A 91 15.67 20.46 -12.51
C THR A 91 16.71 20.67 -11.42
N GLN A 92 16.49 20.09 -10.23
CA GLN A 92 17.34 20.26 -9.05
C GLN A 92 18.26 19.06 -8.80
N ALA A 93 18.13 17.99 -9.61
CA ALA A 93 18.76 16.70 -9.37
C ALA A 93 20.27 16.81 -9.13
N GLU A 94 20.99 17.47 -10.03
CA GLU A 94 22.46 17.64 -9.97
C GLU A 94 22.92 18.31 -8.67
N SER A 95 22.35 19.48 -8.35
CA SER A 95 22.77 20.29 -7.20
C SER A 95 22.33 19.69 -5.88
N TYR A 96 21.10 19.19 -5.80
CA TYR A 96 20.55 18.65 -4.56
C TYR A 96 21.21 17.33 -4.17
N SER A 97 21.49 16.46 -5.14
CA SER A 97 22.16 15.18 -4.89
C SER A 97 23.69 15.28 -4.75
N SER A 98 24.24 16.47 -4.51
CA SER A 98 25.68 16.68 -4.27
C SER A 98 26.15 16.19 -2.88
N THR A 99 25.22 15.86 -2.00
CA THR A 99 25.46 15.26 -0.67
C THR A 99 24.80 13.88 -0.60
N THR A 100 25.30 13.00 0.28
CA THR A 100 24.69 11.67 0.49
C THR A 100 23.22 11.79 0.89
N GLY A 101 22.89 12.69 1.81
CA GLY A 101 21.51 12.91 2.26
C GLY A 101 20.59 13.44 1.16
N GLY A 102 21.06 14.40 0.36
CA GLY A 102 20.30 14.90 -0.77
C GLY A 102 20.09 13.84 -1.86
N ALA A 103 21.13 13.04 -2.16
CA ALA A 103 21.02 11.94 -3.12
C ALA A 103 20.06 10.86 -2.64
N ALA A 104 20.16 10.43 -1.38
CA ALA A 104 19.31 9.41 -0.79
C ALA A 104 17.84 9.83 -0.70
N LYS A 105 17.59 11.05 -0.22
CA LYS A 105 16.22 11.59 -0.13
C LYS A 105 15.63 11.82 -1.53
N LEU A 106 16.42 12.29 -2.49
CA LEU A 106 15.93 12.42 -3.86
C LEU A 106 15.63 11.05 -4.50
N ALA A 107 16.52 10.07 -4.32
CA ALA A 107 16.35 8.73 -4.88
C ALA A 107 15.05 8.09 -4.36
N LEU A 108 14.78 8.18 -3.07
CA LEU A 108 13.53 7.67 -2.48
C LEU A 108 12.29 8.37 -3.05
N ALA A 109 12.33 9.68 -3.27
CA ALA A 109 11.19 10.40 -3.86
C ALA A 109 10.98 9.98 -5.33
N VAL A 110 12.06 9.79 -6.07
CA VAL A 110 12.01 9.33 -7.47
C VAL A 110 11.45 7.91 -7.56
N ILE A 111 11.91 7.00 -6.69
CA ILE A 111 11.39 5.62 -6.59
C ILE A 111 9.90 5.63 -6.20
N ALA A 112 9.52 6.43 -5.19
CA ALA A 112 8.14 6.55 -4.75
C ALA A 112 7.23 7.04 -5.90
N ALA A 113 7.72 7.94 -6.75
CA ALA A 113 7.00 8.43 -7.91
C ALA A 113 7.00 7.48 -9.12
N GLY A 114 7.61 6.30 -9.01
CA GLY A 114 7.69 5.31 -10.09
C GLY A 114 8.69 5.67 -11.21
N ALA A 115 9.63 6.58 -10.95
CA ALA A 115 10.66 6.97 -11.90
C ALA A 115 12.01 6.27 -11.59
N ASP A 116 12.91 6.22 -12.57
CA ASP A 116 14.21 5.56 -12.44
C ASP A 116 15.23 6.47 -11.71
N PRO A 117 15.67 6.13 -10.48
CA PRO A 117 16.66 6.92 -9.74
C PRO A 117 18.07 6.86 -10.34
N ARG A 118 18.34 5.94 -11.28
CA ARG A 118 19.63 5.82 -11.96
C ARG A 118 19.74 6.76 -13.17
N GLN A 119 18.62 7.34 -13.62
CA GLN A 119 18.54 8.20 -14.80
C GLN A 119 17.68 9.44 -14.55
N PHE A 120 17.83 10.06 -13.37
CA PHE A 120 16.99 11.19 -12.97
C PHE A 120 17.72 12.52 -13.14
N GLY A 121 17.20 13.40 -14.00
CA GLY A 121 17.77 14.74 -14.22
C GLY A 121 19.22 14.72 -14.74
N GLY A 122 19.61 13.64 -15.44
CA GLY A 122 20.97 13.42 -15.92
C GLY A 122 21.93 12.84 -14.87
N VAL A 123 21.41 12.42 -13.71
CA VAL A 123 22.19 11.91 -12.58
C VAL A 123 21.80 10.48 -12.24
N ASP A 124 22.80 9.63 -11.97
CA ASP A 124 22.61 8.35 -11.30
C ASP A 124 22.70 8.57 -9.79
N LEU A 125 21.54 8.69 -9.14
CA LEU A 125 21.44 8.96 -7.70
C LEU A 125 21.91 7.76 -6.89
N VAL A 126 21.65 6.54 -7.38
CA VAL A 126 22.04 5.30 -6.71
C VAL A 126 23.56 5.18 -6.72
N ALA A 127 24.22 5.42 -7.85
CA ALA A 127 25.67 5.41 -7.94
C ALA A 127 26.33 6.48 -7.04
N ARG A 128 25.69 7.64 -6.84
CA ARG A 128 26.18 8.65 -5.87
C ARG A 128 26.14 8.13 -4.44
N ILE A 129 25.08 7.44 -4.05
CA ILE A 129 24.93 6.86 -2.72
C ILE A 129 25.92 5.70 -2.54
N GLU A 130 26.01 4.78 -3.51
CA GLU A 130 26.97 3.68 -3.49
C GLU A 130 28.41 4.17 -3.40
N GLY A 131 28.75 5.24 -4.13
CA GLY A 131 30.07 5.88 -4.08
C GLY A 131 30.41 6.56 -2.75
N ALA A 132 29.42 6.86 -1.91
CA ALA A 132 29.61 7.42 -0.57
C ALA A 132 29.90 6.35 0.49
N TYR A 133 29.78 5.06 0.16
CA TYR A 133 30.00 3.97 1.10
C TYR A 133 31.45 3.90 1.58
N ASP A 134 31.67 4.11 2.87
CA ASP A 134 32.95 3.95 3.53
C ASP A 134 33.10 2.52 4.08
N THR A 135 33.99 1.74 3.47
CA THR A 135 34.27 0.36 3.89
C THR A 135 34.96 0.24 5.24
N GLN A 136 35.56 1.32 5.78
CA GLN A 136 36.20 1.32 7.09
C GLN A 136 35.17 1.45 8.21
N THR A 137 34.21 2.35 8.06
CA THR A 137 33.15 2.58 9.05
C THR A 137 31.91 1.72 8.82
N GLY A 138 31.75 1.22 7.59
CA GLY A 138 30.56 0.50 7.13
C GLY A 138 29.36 1.43 6.89
N LEU A 139 29.54 2.75 6.84
CA LEU A 139 28.44 3.71 6.68
C LEU A 139 28.50 4.42 5.34
N TYR A 140 27.35 4.87 4.85
CA TYR A 140 27.24 5.81 3.73
C TYR A 140 27.39 7.27 4.19
N ASP A 141 27.07 7.55 5.46
CA ASP A 141 27.25 8.85 6.09
C ASP A 141 27.51 8.67 7.60
N PRO A 142 28.42 9.43 8.24
CA PRO A 142 28.61 9.36 9.69
C PRO A 142 27.37 9.76 10.50
N GLN A 143 26.50 10.65 9.97
CA GLN A 143 25.24 11.01 10.61
C GLN A 143 24.23 9.89 10.37
N LEU A 144 23.83 9.18 11.43
CA LEU A 144 22.93 8.03 11.32
C LEU A 144 21.57 8.39 10.75
N PHE A 145 21.06 9.60 11.00
CA PHE A 145 19.81 10.04 10.39
C PHE A 145 19.93 10.07 8.86
N VAL A 146 21.04 10.60 8.33
CA VAL A 146 21.34 10.64 6.89
C VAL A 146 21.60 9.23 6.35
N ASN A 147 22.40 8.44 7.08
CA ASN A 147 22.72 7.06 6.71
C ASN A 147 21.46 6.18 6.62
N ALA A 148 20.45 6.42 7.46
CA ALA A 148 19.17 5.70 7.40
C ALA A 148 18.45 5.92 6.05
N TYR A 149 18.42 7.15 5.54
CA TYR A 149 17.89 7.43 4.19
C TYR A 149 18.72 6.73 3.11
N ALA A 150 20.05 6.72 3.22
CA ALA A 150 20.92 6.02 2.28
C ALA A 150 20.65 4.51 2.25
N LEU A 151 20.51 3.88 3.42
CA LEU A 151 20.15 2.45 3.53
C LEU A 151 18.81 2.15 2.86
N MET A 152 17.78 2.96 3.13
CA MET A 152 16.46 2.80 2.51
C MET A 152 16.52 2.99 1.00
N ALA A 153 17.26 3.99 0.50
CA ALA A 153 17.41 4.25 -0.92
C ALA A 153 18.09 3.07 -1.65
N ILE A 154 19.18 2.53 -1.09
CA ILE A 154 19.87 1.36 -1.66
C ILE A 154 18.99 0.12 -1.61
N ALA A 155 18.25 -0.09 -0.51
CA ALA A 155 17.31 -1.21 -0.40
C ALA A 155 16.18 -1.12 -1.44
N ALA A 156 15.66 0.08 -1.67
CA ALA A 156 14.54 0.32 -2.58
C ALA A 156 14.93 0.35 -4.07
N ALA A 157 16.19 0.65 -4.40
CA ALA A 157 16.67 0.80 -5.78
C ALA A 157 17.01 -0.54 -6.48
N THR A 158 16.32 -1.62 -6.12
CA THR A 158 16.62 -2.99 -6.58
C THR A 158 15.55 -3.50 -7.56
N ASP A 159 15.97 -4.11 -8.66
CA ASP A 159 15.05 -4.59 -9.71
C ASP A 159 14.22 -5.81 -9.29
N ASN A 160 14.60 -6.49 -8.20
CA ASN A 160 14.01 -7.75 -7.75
C ASN A 160 13.53 -7.72 -6.28
N MET A 161 13.49 -6.53 -5.66
CA MET A 161 13.10 -6.35 -4.25
C MET A 161 13.96 -7.14 -3.24
N VAL A 162 15.13 -7.65 -3.65
CA VAL A 162 16.11 -8.27 -2.76
C VAL A 162 17.09 -7.19 -2.29
N PRO A 163 17.13 -6.84 -0.99
CA PRO A 163 18.02 -5.80 -0.50
C PRO A 163 19.48 -6.07 -0.91
N GLN A 164 20.08 -5.13 -1.64
CA GLN A 164 21.51 -5.16 -2.00
C GLN A 164 22.38 -4.40 -0.98
N VAL A 165 21.81 -4.10 0.19
CA VAL A 165 22.51 -3.41 1.27
C VAL A 165 23.63 -4.31 1.79
N PRO A 166 24.89 -3.84 1.86
CA PRO A 166 25.98 -4.62 2.42
C PRO A 166 25.66 -5.05 3.85
N PRO A 167 25.84 -6.33 4.23
CA PRO A 167 25.60 -6.77 5.61
C PRO A 167 26.42 -5.97 6.64
N ALA A 168 27.62 -5.52 6.26
CA ALA A 168 28.46 -4.65 7.08
C ALA A 168 27.80 -3.29 7.38
N ALA A 169 26.96 -2.78 6.48
CA ALA A 169 26.23 -1.53 6.69
C ALA A 169 25.14 -1.66 7.75
N ILE A 170 24.41 -2.77 7.75
CA ILE A 170 23.45 -3.11 8.80
C ILE A 170 24.18 -3.24 10.14
N GLN A 171 25.30 -3.97 10.18
CA GLN A 171 26.09 -4.15 11.40
C GLN A 171 26.67 -2.83 11.94
N ALA A 172 27.09 -1.92 11.07
CA ALA A 172 27.61 -0.61 11.47
C ALA A 172 26.54 0.27 12.16
N VAL A 173 25.28 0.17 11.75
CA VAL A 173 24.17 0.84 12.44
C VAL A 173 23.83 0.14 13.76
N LEU A 174 23.79 -1.20 13.77
CA LEU A 174 23.53 -1.97 14.99
C LEU A 174 24.59 -1.71 16.08
N SER A 175 25.86 -1.54 15.71
CA SER A 175 26.94 -1.26 16.66
C SER A 175 26.89 0.15 17.27
N ARG A 176 25.99 1.01 16.78
CA ARG A 176 25.79 2.39 17.25
C ARG A 176 24.49 2.56 18.04
N GLN A 177 23.87 1.47 18.47
CA GLN A 177 22.75 1.53 19.40
C GLN A 177 23.25 1.90 20.81
N GLY A 178 22.67 2.93 21.40
CA GLY A 178 22.97 3.37 22.76
C GLY A 178 22.48 2.35 23.82
N PRO A 179 22.96 2.45 25.07
CA PRO A 179 22.59 1.54 26.15
C PRO A 179 21.10 1.59 26.55
N ASP A 180 20.40 2.65 26.19
CA ASP A 180 18.95 2.81 26.37
C ASP A 180 18.12 2.29 25.19
N GLY A 181 18.77 1.73 24.17
CA GLY A 181 18.15 1.20 22.95
C GLY A 181 17.96 2.23 21.83
N SER A 182 18.32 3.50 22.05
CA SER A 182 18.17 4.56 21.05
C SER A 182 19.30 4.61 20.02
N TRP A 183 19.11 5.40 18.98
CA TRP A 183 20.17 5.87 18.09
C TRP A 183 20.22 7.41 18.09
N ALA A 184 21.43 7.97 18.09
CA ALA A 184 21.67 9.40 17.98
C ALA A 184 21.91 9.82 16.53
N TRP A 185 21.42 11.00 16.16
CA TRP A 185 21.54 11.53 14.79
C TRP A 185 22.97 11.57 14.26
N ASP A 186 23.97 11.75 15.13
CA ASP A 186 25.40 11.82 14.82
C ASP A 186 26.14 10.46 14.98
N GLY A 187 25.43 9.42 15.39
CA GLY A 187 25.98 8.09 15.65
C GLY A 187 26.68 7.92 17.01
N SER A 188 26.59 8.89 17.92
CA SER A 188 27.07 8.73 19.30
C SER A 188 26.31 7.62 20.04
N THR A 189 27.03 6.90 20.89
CA THR A 189 26.47 5.88 21.81
C THR A 189 26.52 6.33 23.27
N ASP A 190 26.82 7.60 23.52
CA ASP A 190 26.85 8.16 24.88
C ASP A 190 25.45 8.07 25.51
N PRO A 191 25.34 7.78 26.82
CA PRO A 191 24.04 7.74 27.49
C PRO A 191 23.23 9.02 27.29
N GLY A 192 22.01 8.90 26.77
CA GLY A 192 21.11 10.03 26.52
C GLY A 192 21.41 10.81 25.23
N ALA A 193 22.34 10.35 24.39
CA ALA A 193 22.62 11.00 23.10
C ALA A 193 21.52 10.77 22.06
N GLY A 194 20.79 9.65 22.16
CA GLY A 194 19.78 9.29 21.18
C GLY A 194 18.50 10.12 21.25
N ASP A 195 17.72 10.05 20.18
CA ASP A 195 16.46 10.78 20.02
C ASP A 195 15.40 9.92 19.33
N SER A 196 14.13 10.29 19.47
CA SER A 196 13.00 9.50 18.95
C SER A 196 12.95 9.51 17.42
N ASN A 197 13.35 10.61 16.78
CA ASN A 197 13.29 10.77 15.33
C ASN A 197 14.31 9.88 14.63
N THR A 198 15.57 9.94 15.10
CA THR A 198 16.66 9.09 14.60
C THR A 198 16.37 7.62 14.91
N THR A 199 15.91 7.31 16.12
CA THR A 199 15.54 5.93 16.47
C THR A 199 14.46 5.39 15.54
N ALA A 200 13.41 6.18 15.28
CA ALA A 200 12.32 5.79 14.41
C ALA A 200 12.73 5.58 12.94
N ILE A 201 13.55 6.48 12.38
CA ILE A 201 14.02 6.33 10.99
C ILE A 201 15.04 5.19 10.84
N VAL A 202 15.88 4.95 11.86
CA VAL A 202 16.82 3.82 11.88
C VAL A 202 16.08 2.49 11.93
N ILE A 203 15.01 2.35 12.73
CA ILE A 203 14.16 1.15 12.73
C ILE A 203 13.62 0.88 11.33
N GLN A 204 13.04 1.88 10.68
CA GLN A 204 12.52 1.78 9.32
C GLN A 204 13.61 1.36 8.32
N ALA A 205 14.78 1.99 8.39
CA ALA A 205 15.90 1.69 7.50
C ALA A 205 16.47 0.29 7.69
N LEU A 206 16.59 -0.20 8.93
CA LEU A 206 17.05 -1.56 9.21
C LEU A 206 16.08 -2.60 8.65
N ILE A 207 14.76 -2.39 8.78
CA ILE A 207 13.73 -3.27 8.23
C ILE A 207 13.77 -3.25 6.71
N ALA A 208 13.86 -2.07 6.10
CA ALA A 208 13.99 -1.93 4.65
C ALA A 208 15.26 -2.64 4.13
N ALA A 209 16.36 -2.57 4.88
CA ALA A 209 17.61 -3.28 4.58
C ALA A 209 17.54 -4.81 4.80
N GLY A 210 16.41 -5.35 5.25
CA GLY A 210 16.18 -6.79 5.42
C GLY A 210 16.43 -7.34 6.82
N LEU A 211 16.61 -6.48 7.84
CA LEU A 211 16.68 -6.93 9.23
C LEU A 211 15.29 -7.46 9.68
N PRO A 212 15.20 -8.65 10.29
CA PRO A 212 13.93 -9.17 10.79
C PRO A 212 13.26 -8.23 11.80
N ARG A 213 11.94 -8.08 11.71
CA ARG A 213 11.13 -7.16 12.53
C ARG A 213 11.21 -7.47 14.03
N ASP A 214 11.43 -8.72 14.39
CA ASP A 214 11.56 -9.23 15.75
C ASP A 214 13.01 -9.20 16.28
N HIS A 215 13.94 -8.59 15.54
CA HIS A 215 15.33 -8.46 15.98
C HIS A 215 15.45 -7.65 17.28
N GLN A 216 16.30 -8.10 18.22
CA GLN A 216 16.45 -7.50 19.55
C GLN A 216 16.73 -5.98 19.53
N ALA A 217 17.50 -5.50 18.56
CA ALA A 217 17.81 -4.07 18.43
C ALA A 217 16.56 -3.25 18.07
N ILE A 218 15.67 -3.78 17.23
CA ILE A 218 14.39 -3.13 16.91
C ILE A 218 13.52 -3.09 18.18
N ALA A 219 13.43 -4.19 18.91
CA ALA A 219 12.68 -4.25 20.16
C ALA A 219 13.20 -3.23 21.20
N ALA A 220 14.53 -3.07 21.32
CA ALA A 220 15.15 -2.06 22.18
C ALA A 220 14.84 -0.62 21.71
N GLY A 221 14.86 -0.36 20.40
CA GLY A 221 14.45 0.93 19.83
C GLY A 221 12.98 1.26 20.11
N LEU A 222 12.07 0.29 19.96
CA LEU A 222 10.66 0.47 20.32
C LEU A 222 10.47 0.72 21.82
N ALA A 223 11.26 0.07 22.68
CA ALA A 223 11.25 0.34 24.12
C ALA A 223 11.69 1.77 24.44
N TYR A 224 12.71 2.28 23.75
CA TYR A 224 13.10 3.68 23.84
C TYR A 224 11.98 4.61 23.37
N LEU A 225 11.35 4.34 22.21
CA LEU A 225 10.21 5.15 21.72
C LEU A 225 9.07 5.20 22.76
N ARG A 226 8.75 4.08 23.42
CA ARG A 226 7.77 4.06 24.52
C ARG A 226 8.15 4.97 25.68
N SER A 227 9.44 5.17 25.95
CA SER A 227 9.92 6.09 26.98
C SER A 227 9.77 7.56 26.60
N ALA A 228 9.76 7.87 25.30
CA ALA A 228 9.54 9.21 24.75
C ALA A 228 8.05 9.55 24.55
N GLN A 229 7.16 8.58 24.74
CA GLN A 229 5.72 8.77 24.53
C GLN A 229 5.06 9.47 25.73
N ALA A 230 4.43 10.61 25.45
CA ALA A 230 3.66 11.39 26.41
C ALA A 230 2.33 10.73 26.78
N ALA A 231 1.71 11.22 27.85
CA ALA A 231 0.45 10.67 28.39
C ALA A 231 -0.73 10.79 27.42
N ASP A 232 -0.69 11.77 26.51
CA ASP A 232 -1.72 11.98 25.49
C ASP A 232 -1.50 11.10 24.25
N GLY A 233 -0.40 10.34 24.18
CA GLY A 233 -0.04 9.46 23.08
C GLY A 233 0.91 10.07 22.05
N SER A 234 1.19 11.38 22.11
CA SER A 234 2.20 12.04 21.28
C SER A 234 3.62 11.66 21.70
N PHE A 235 4.61 11.85 20.82
CA PHE A 235 6.01 11.54 21.11
C PHE A 235 6.84 12.81 21.19
N ALA A 236 7.63 12.92 22.25
CA ALA A 236 8.65 13.97 22.40
C ALA A 236 9.92 13.61 21.61
N TYR A 237 10.71 14.62 21.26
CA TYR A 237 12.00 14.41 20.60
C TYR A 237 12.99 13.59 21.46
N GLN A 238 13.07 13.89 22.77
CA GLN A 238 13.92 13.17 23.71
C GLN A 238 13.22 12.98 25.06
N PRO A 239 13.36 11.81 25.72
CA PRO A 239 12.90 11.61 27.09
C PRO A 239 13.83 12.35 28.07
N GLY A 240 13.27 13.06 29.06
CA GLY A 240 14.04 13.61 30.19
C GLY A 240 14.28 15.12 30.21
N VAL A 241 13.74 15.87 29.24
CA VAL A 241 13.51 17.32 29.41
C VAL A 241 12.18 17.47 30.17
N ASP A 242 12.11 18.37 31.17
CA ASP A 242 10.92 18.51 32.03
C ASP A 242 9.61 18.55 31.22
N HIS A 243 8.69 17.65 31.57
CA HIS A 243 7.45 17.27 30.86
C HIS A 243 7.69 16.70 29.46
N LEU A 244 7.28 15.43 29.24
CA LEU A 244 7.18 14.87 27.89
C LEU A 244 6.16 15.70 27.10
N VAL A 245 6.64 16.61 26.26
CA VAL A 245 5.83 17.40 25.33
C VAL A 245 6.07 16.86 23.94
N GLY A 246 5.06 16.19 23.39
CA GLY A 246 5.14 15.67 22.05
C GLY A 246 4.89 16.72 20.97
N ASP A 247 5.34 16.38 19.76
CA ASP A 247 5.17 17.20 18.58
C ASP A 247 4.75 16.36 17.37
N ALA A 248 4.19 16.99 16.35
CA ALA A 248 3.65 16.30 15.18
C ALA A 248 4.73 15.54 14.40
N ASN A 249 5.95 16.08 14.26
CA ASN A 249 7.02 15.48 13.48
C ASN A 249 7.56 14.21 14.16
N SER A 250 7.84 14.29 15.46
CA SER A 250 8.32 13.16 16.25
C SER A 250 7.24 12.07 16.39
N THR A 251 5.98 12.47 16.59
CA THR A 251 4.85 11.54 16.62
C THR A 251 4.68 10.83 15.29
N ALA A 252 4.81 11.54 14.16
CA ALA A 252 4.68 10.94 12.83
C ALA A 252 5.77 9.90 12.56
N LEU A 253 7.04 10.19 12.86
CA LEU A 253 8.12 9.21 12.67
C LEU A 253 7.95 8.00 13.58
N ALA A 254 7.57 8.21 14.84
CA ALA A 254 7.30 7.10 15.77
C ALA A 254 6.16 6.21 15.27
N VAL A 255 5.05 6.79 14.80
CA VAL A 255 3.94 6.05 14.17
C VAL A 255 4.42 5.24 12.96
N GLN A 256 5.26 5.83 12.10
CA GLN A 256 5.83 5.12 10.95
C GLN A 256 6.74 3.96 11.37
N ALA A 257 7.54 4.10 12.43
CA ALA A 257 8.33 2.99 12.97
C ALA A 257 7.46 1.86 13.53
N ILE A 258 6.36 2.18 14.20
CA ILE A 258 5.37 1.20 14.71
C ILE A 258 4.73 0.43 13.54
N LEU A 259 4.32 1.14 12.49
CA LEU A 259 3.81 0.53 11.26
C LEU A 259 4.86 -0.34 10.56
N ALA A 260 6.12 0.12 10.54
CA ALA A 260 7.22 -0.61 9.91
C ALA A 260 7.49 -1.96 10.58
N VAL A 261 7.32 -2.07 11.90
CA VAL A 261 7.43 -3.36 12.62
C VAL A 261 6.17 -4.23 12.49
N GLY A 262 5.05 -3.65 12.05
CA GLY A 262 3.77 -4.34 11.86
C GLY A 262 2.88 -4.31 13.11
N GLU A 263 3.14 -3.39 14.04
CA GLU A 263 2.27 -3.12 15.19
C GLU A 263 1.20 -2.07 14.81
N ASP A 264 0.08 -2.06 15.54
CA ASP A 264 -0.99 -1.08 15.35
C ASP A 264 -0.71 0.20 16.16
N PRO A 265 -0.41 1.36 15.52
CA PRO A 265 -0.15 2.61 16.21
C PRO A 265 -1.38 3.18 16.91
N ASN A 266 -2.60 2.71 16.58
CA ASN A 266 -3.81 3.11 17.28
C ASN A 266 -4.27 2.15 18.37
N SER A 267 -3.45 1.13 18.69
CA SER A 267 -3.71 0.26 19.84
C SER A 267 -3.52 1.00 21.17
N SER A 268 -4.09 0.44 22.24
CA SER A 268 -3.89 0.94 23.61
C SER A 268 -2.43 0.85 24.07
N ASP A 269 -1.67 -0.11 23.52
CA ASP A 269 -0.25 -0.30 23.85
C ASP A 269 0.61 0.89 23.36
N TRP A 270 0.12 1.58 22.32
CA TRP A 270 0.69 2.82 21.79
C TRP A 270 -0.17 4.04 22.12
N ARG A 271 -1.03 3.97 23.15
CA ARG A 271 -1.85 5.11 23.63
C ARG A 271 -2.56 5.88 22.51
N HIS A 272 -3.00 5.17 21.47
CA HIS A 272 -3.65 5.78 20.31
C HIS A 272 -2.77 6.86 19.64
N ALA A 273 -1.51 6.54 19.36
CA ALA A 273 -0.52 7.47 18.80
C ALA A 273 -0.96 8.09 17.46
N LEU A 274 -1.69 7.32 16.63
CA LEU A 274 -2.23 7.82 15.37
C LEU A 274 -3.33 8.86 15.61
N ASP A 275 -4.24 8.62 16.57
CA ASP A 275 -5.21 9.62 16.99
C ASP A 275 -4.52 10.84 17.61
N ALA A 276 -3.41 10.63 18.33
CA ALA A 276 -2.61 11.73 18.87
C ALA A 276 -1.99 12.62 17.79
N LEU A 277 -1.48 12.02 16.72
CA LEU A 277 -1.00 12.75 15.55
C LEU A 277 -2.10 13.61 14.91
N ALA A 278 -3.30 13.03 14.73
CA ALA A 278 -4.43 13.72 14.12
C ALA A 278 -4.86 14.98 14.90
N ARG A 279 -4.67 15.02 16.23
CA ARG A 279 -5.00 16.19 17.05
C ARG A 279 -4.16 17.43 16.76
N PHE A 280 -2.99 17.29 16.16
CA PHE A 280 -2.17 18.43 15.73
C PHE A 280 -2.76 19.16 14.52
N GLN A 281 -3.83 18.66 13.90
CA GLN A 281 -4.48 19.35 12.81
C GLN A 281 -5.16 20.65 13.27
N ASN A 282 -4.93 21.72 12.51
CA ASN A 282 -5.61 23.00 12.60
C ASN A 282 -6.89 23.00 11.76
N PRO A 283 -7.85 23.92 11.99
CA PRO A 283 -9.10 23.98 11.23
C PRO A 283 -8.93 24.12 9.70
N GLY A 284 -7.77 24.59 9.23
CA GLY A 284 -7.44 24.70 7.80
C GLY A 284 -6.93 23.42 7.15
N GLY A 285 -6.76 22.32 7.91
CA GLY A 285 -6.25 21.03 7.42
C GLY A 285 -4.75 20.83 7.63
N ALA A 286 -3.96 21.91 7.72
CA ALA A 286 -2.55 21.83 8.09
C ALA A 286 -2.36 21.23 9.49
N LEU A 287 -1.22 20.62 9.75
CA LEU A 287 -0.80 20.31 11.11
C LEU A 287 0.08 21.43 11.66
N ARG A 288 -0.13 21.76 12.93
CA ARG A 288 0.81 22.56 13.72
C ARG A 288 1.96 21.69 14.20
N TRP A 289 3.10 22.30 14.52
CA TRP A 289 4.22 21.56 15.09
C TRP A 289 3.91 21.06 16.50
N ARG A 290 3.40 21.95 17.36
CA ARG A 290 3.09 21.70 18.78
C ARG A 290 1.89 22.53 19.22
N ASP A 291 1.28 22.16 20.35
CA ASP A 291 0.14 22.90 20.91
C ASP A 291 0.48 24.32 21.36
N ASP A 292 1.72 24.58 21.77
CA ASP A 292 2.23 25.90 22.13
C ASP A 292 2.83 26.69 20.95
N ALA A 293 2.83 26.09 19.75
CA ALA A 293 3.22 26.72 18.49
C ALA A 293 2.13 26.43 17.43
N PRO A 294 0.97 27.10 17.53
CA PRO A 294 -0.26 26.68 16.85
C PRO A 294 -0.34 27.06 15.36
N ASP A 295 0.69 27.69 14.80
CA ASP A 295 0.71 28.09 13.40
C ASP A 295 0.75 26.87 12.46
N ASP A 296 0.16 27.01 11.28
CA ASP A 296 0.23 26.01 10.22
C ASP A 296 1.70 25.71 9.87
N SER A 297 2.08 24.44 9.91
CA SER A 297 3.44 24.00 9.59
C SER A 297 3.42 23.08 8.39
N LEU A 298 3.99 23.56 7.28
CA LEU A 298 4.16 22.74 6.07
C LEU A 298 4.99 21.48 6.36
N LEU A 299 6.08 21.63 7.11
CA LEU A 299 6.95 20.50 7.45
C LEU A 299 6.24 19.47 8.34
N ALA A 300 5.48 19.91 9.35
CA ALA A 300 4.71 19.01 10.19
C ALA A 300 3.64 18.26 9.37
N THR A 301 2.94 18.98 8.49
CA THR A 301 1.91 18.40 7.62
C THR A 301 2.50 17.35 6.69
N LEU A 302 3.59 17.69 6.00
CA LEU A 302 4.30 16.80 5.08
C LEU A 302 4.74 15.49 5.74
N GLN A 303 5.38 15.59 6.91
CA GLN A 303 5.90 14.41 7.61
C GLN A 303 4.81 13.57 8.28
N ALA A 304 3.66 14.18 8.61
CA ALA A 304 2.53 13.48 9.21
C ALA A 304 1.68 12.70 8.21
N ILE A 305 1.55 13.17 6.97
CA ILE A 305 0.68 12.53 5.96
C ILE A 305 1.01 11.04 5.76
N PRO A 306 2.28 10.60 5.61
CA PRO A 306 2.60 9.17 5.52
C PRO A 306 2.10 8.35 6.71
N ALA A 307 2.28 8.86 7.93
CA ALA A 307 1.78 8.22 9.14
C ALA A 307 0.24 8.17 9.18
N LEU A 308 -0.43 9.27 8.85
CA LEU A 308 -1.90 9.35 8.75
C LEU A 308 -2.48 8.41 7.67
N ALA A 309 -1.71 8.15 6.61
CA ALA A 309 -2.03 7.18 5.57
C ALA A 309 -1.69 5.72 5.95
N GLY A 310 -1.18 5.46 7.15
CA GLY A 310 -0.80 4.12 7.58
C GLY A 310 0.42 3.56 6.84
N ARG A 311 1.36 4.42 6.45
CA ARG A 311 2.59 4.08 5.74
C ARG A 311 3.81 4.22 6.62
N ALA A 312 4.87 3.49 6.29
CA ALA A 312 6.21 3.75 6.79
C ALA A 312 7.12 4.14 5.61
N LEU A 313 8.30 4.67 5.90
CA LEU A 313 9.36 4.83 4.93
C LEU A 313 10.15 3.52 4.74
N PRO A 314 10.74 3.28 3.56
CA PRO A 314 10.52 4.05 2.33
C PRO A 314 9.07 3.91 1.85
N VAL A 315 8.44 5.02 1.45
CA VAL A 315 7.09 4.98 0.88
C VAL A 315 7.22 4.54 -0.57
N LEU A 316 6.84 3.31 -0.86
CA LEU A 316 6.84 2.78 -2.21
C LEU A 316 5.43 2.86 -2.79
N ASP A 317 5.29 3.05 -4.10
CA ASP A 317 4.00 2.96 -4.80
C ASP A 317 3.36 1.56 -4.59
N SER A 318 4.19 0.56 -4.29
CA SER A 318 3.80 -0.79 -3.92
C SER A 318 3.26 -0.95 -2.49
N ASP A 319 3.37 0.05 -1.61
CA ASP A 319 3.10 -0.18 -0.19
C ASP A 319 1.61 -0.31 0.18
N VAL A 320 0.64 -0.17 -0.75
CA VAL A 320 -0.82 -0.02 -0.48
C VAL A 320 -1.29 -1.06 0.55
N SER A 321 -1.52 -0.61 1.81
CA SER A 321 -1.96 -1.33 3.03
C SER A 321 -1.36 -2.71 3.38
N LEU A 322 -1.13 -2.93 4.68
CA LEU A 322 -0.71 -4.20 5.32
C LEU A 322 -1.62 -5.42 5.04
N VAL A 323 -2.72 -5.24 4.32
CA VAL A 323 -3.61 -6.30 3.82
C VAL A 323 -2.99 -7.02 2.59
N ASP A 324 -2.09 -6.38 1.84
CA ASP A 324 -1.53 -6.94 0.60
C ASP A 324 -0.20 -7.70 0.76
N ARG A 325 0.35 -7.85 1.99
CA ARG A 325 1.59 -8.63 2.25
C ARG A 325 1.47 -10.15 2.05
N ALA A 326 0.36 -10.63 1.53
CA ALA A 326 0.23 -11.98 0.99
C ALA A 326 0.85 -12.15 -0.42
N ARG A 327 1.42 -11.10 -1.05
CA ARG A 327 1.81 -11.10 -2.48
C ARG A 327 3.30 -10.81 -2.75
N ALA A 328 4.21 -11.70 -2.36
CA ALA A 328 5.66 -11.54 -2.56
C ALA A 328 6.20 -11.95 -3.95
N ASP A 329 5.36 -12.16 -4.97
CA ASP A 329 5.81 -12.69 -6.27
C ASP A 329 5.20 -11.95 -7.49
N GLU A 330 5.44 -10.63 -7.66
CA GLU A 330 4.91 -9.84 -8.79
C GLU A 330 5.98 -9.41 -9.83
N ILE A 331 5.58 -9.33 -11.12
CA ILE A 331 6.41 -8.97 -12.29
C ILE A 331 6.13 -7.50 -12.69
N PRO A 332 7.15 -6.64 -12.98
CA PRO A 332 6.95 -5.20 -13.23
C PRO A 332 6.20 -4.88 -14.53
N SER A 333 5.32 -3.86 -14.50
CA SER A 333 4.54 -3.38 -15.66
C SER A 333 5.17 -2.16 -16.35
N SER A 334 5.28 -2.19 -17.68
CA SER A 334 5.47 -0.99 -18.51
C SER A 334 4.11 -0.44 -19.00
N SER A 335 3.96 0.89 -19.08
CA SER A 335 2.67 1.56 -19.27
C SER A 335 2.04 1.42 -20.68
N GLU A 336 2.77 0.94 -21.68
CA GLU A 336 2.25 0.81 -23.05
C GLU A 336 1.38 -0.44 -23.27
N HIS A 337 1.49 -1.47 -22.42
CA HIS A 337 0.81 -2.76 -22.63
C HIS A 337 -0.29 -3.08 -21.61
N CYS A 338 -0.71 -2.10 -20.82
CA CYS A 338 -1.72 -2.29 -19.77
C CYS A 338 -3.04 -1.56 -20.08
N ALA A 339 -4.16 -2.19 -19.73
CA ALA A 339 -5.46 -1.54 -19.61
C ALA A 339 -5.80 -1.40 -18.12
N TYR A 340 -6.03 -0.18 -17.65
CA TYR A 340 -6.39 0.09 -16.26
C TYR A 340 -7.91 0.19 -16.11
N GLU A 341 -8.47 -0.56 -15.18
CA GLU A 341 -9.89 -0.51 -14.87
C GLU A 341 -10.14 0.41 -13.67
N LEU A 342 -10.94 1.45 -13.88
CA LEU A 342 -11.25 2.45 -12.85
C LEU A 342 -12.19 1.87 -11.78
N VAL A 343 -13.08 0.95 -12.15
CA VAL A 343 -14.07 0.37 -11.24
C VAL A 343 -13.42 -0.49 -10.17
N THR A 344 -12.47 -1.33 -10.55
CA THR A 344 -11.80 -2.25 -9.63
C THR A 344 -10.41 -1.78 -9.21
N ARG A 345 -9.87 -0.73 -9.85
CA ARG A 345 -8.53 -0.19 -9.65
C ARG A 345 -7.39 -1.18 -9.98
N HIS A 346 -7.68 -2.16 -10.81
CA HIS A 346 -6.71 -3.17 -11.24
C HIS A 346 -6.39 -3.00 -12.73
N ASN A 347 -5.16 -3.36 -13.11
CA ASN A 347 -4.73 -3.37 -14.50
C ASN A 347 -4.73 -4.80 -15.05
N VAL A 348 -4.97 -4.93 -16.35
CA VAL A 348 -4.65 -6.14 -17.11
C VAL A 348 -3.56 -5.79 -18.12
N CYS A 349 -2.45 -6.53 -18.10
CA CYS A 349 -1.25 -6.19 -18.86
C CYS A 349 -0.80 -7.32 -19.78
N ASP A 350 -0.01 -6.97 -20.79
CA ASP A 350 0.78 -7.89 -21.62
C ASP A 350 -0.03 -9.07 -22.20
N VAL A 351 0.43 -10.30 -21.92
CA VAL A 351 -0.18 -11.55 -22.41
C VAL A 351 -1.56 -11.79 -21.83
N PHE A 352 -1.83 -11.36 -20.58
CA PHE A 352 -3.17 -11.44 -19.99
C PHE A 352 -4.12 -10.44 -20.65
N ARG A 353 -3.65 -9.25 -21.00
CA ARG A 353 -4.44 -8.27 -21.75
C ARG A 353 -4.79 -8.79 -23.14
N THR A 354 -3.78 -9.28 -23.86
CA THR A 354 -3.96 -9.83 -25.20
C THR A 354 -4.99 -10.98 -25.19
N PHE A 355 -4.88 -11.88 -24.19
CA PHE A 355 -5.83 -12.96 -24.02
C PHE A 355 -7.24 -12.45 -23.66
N TRP A 356 -7.34 -11.51 -22.72
CA TRP A 356 -8.62 -10.93 -22.30
C TRP A 356 -9.36 -10.29 -23.48
N GLU A 357 -8.70 -9.41 -24.24
CA GLU A 357 -9.27 -8.73 -25.40
C GLU A 357 -9.70 -9.71 -26.49
N SER A 358 -8.88 -10.73 -26.76
CA SER A 358 -9.13 -11.70 -27.84
C SER A 358 -10.22 -12.73 -27.51
N ASN A 359 -10.53 -12.94 -26.22
CA ASN A 359 -11.44 -14.01 -25.78
C ASN A 359 -12.71 -13.45 -25.11
N GLY A 360 -13.19 -12.28 -25.55
CA GLY A 360 -14.50 -11.73 -25.15
C GLY A 360 -14.47 -10.73 -24.00
N GLY A 361 -13.29 -10.40 -23.47
CA GLY A 361 -13.04 -9.30 -22.55
C GLY A 361 -14.02 -9.22 -21.39
N LEU A 362 -14.54 -8.01 -21.15
CA LEU A 362 -15.46 -7.71 -20.05
C LEU A 362 -16.69 -8.64 -20.04
N ALA A 363 -17.23 -8.98 -21.20
CA ALA A 363 -18.45 -9.78 -21.31
C ALA A 363 -18.24 -11.23 -20.87
N ASN A 364 -17.04 -11.78 -21.05
CA ASN A 364 -16.71 -13.14 -20.62
C ASN A 364 -16.08 -13.18 -19.23
N PHE A 365 -15.11 -12.31 -18.96
CA PHE A 365 -14.27 -12.45 -17.77
C PHE A 365 -14.64 -11.47 -16.66
N GLY A 366 -15.34 -10.38 -17.01
CA GLY A 366 -15.55 -9.27 -16.09
C GLY A 366 -14.32 -8.40 -15.93
N TYR A 367 -14.38 -7.52 -14.94
CA TYR A 367 -13.27 -6.65 -14.56
C TYR A 367 -12.14 -7.44 -13.88
N PRO A 368 -10.86 -7.02 -14.03
CA PRO A 368 -9.78 -7.57 -13.23
C PRO A 368 -10.02 -7.27 -11.75
N LEU A 369 -9.87 -8.27 -10.89
CA LEU A 369 -10.01 -8.16 -9.44
C LEU A 369 -8.67 -8.16 -8.71
N THR A 370 -7.60 -8.54 -9.40
CA THR A 370 -6.23 -8.48 -8.90
C THR A 370 -5.33 -7.93 -10.00
N ARG A 371 -4.11 -7.52 -9.64
CA ARG A 371 -3.01 -7.47 -10.60
C ARG A 371 -2.53 -8.90 -10.92
N PRO A 372 -1.72 -9.11 -11.97
CA PRO A 372 -1.00 -10.37 -12.17
C PRO A 372 -0.02 -10.62 -11.02
N TYR A 373 -0.09 -11.77 -10.37
CA TYR A 373 0.84 -12.18 -9.31
C TYR A 373 1.12 -13.67 -9.40
N TYR A 374 2.26 -14.15 -8.92
CA TYR A 374 2.56 -15.58 -8.90
C TYR A 374 1.92 -16.28 -7.70
N GLU A 375 1.26 -17.40 -7.99
CA GLU A 375 0.53 -18.23 -7.03
C GLU A 375 1.36 -19.50 -6.76
N PRO A 376 2.05 -19.58 -5.60
CA PRO A 376 2.92 -20.72 -5.30
C PRO A 376 2.20 -22.06 -5.32
N ALA A 377 0.92 -22.10 -4.95
CA ALA A 377 0.13 -23.33 -4.98
C ALA A 377 -0.05 -23.88 -6.41
N LEU A 378 -0.01 -23.01 -7.41
CA LEU A 378 -0.16 -23.35 -8.83
C LEU A 378 1.16 -23.33 -9.59
N GLY A 379 2.22 -22.76 -9.00
CA GLY A 379 3.54 -22.67 -9.62
C GLY A 379 3.57 -21.77 -10.86
N THR A 380 2.66 -20.79 -10.95
CA THR A 380 2.52 -19.93 -12.13
C THR A 380 2.00 -18.53 -11.77
N ALA A 381 2.26 -17.55 -12.65
CA ALA A 381 1.62 -16.25 -12.60
C ALA A 381 0.13 -16.39 -12.92
N VAL A 382 -0.70 -15.78 -12.08
CA VAL A 382 -2.15 -15.75 -12.22
C VAL A 382 -2.70 -14.34 -12.14
N GLN A 383 -3.90 -14.15 -12.68
CA GLN A 383 -4.68 -12.95 -12.44
C GLN A 383 -6.15 -13.32 -12.29
N TYR A 384 -6.80 -12.80 -11.27
CA TYR A 384 -8.24 -13.00 -11.08
C TYR A 384 -9.03 -11.88 -11.73
N PHE A 385 -10.11 -12.27 -12.36
CA PHE A 385 -11.18 -11.44 -12.87
C PHE A 385 -12.47 -11.85 -12.18
N GLU A 386 -13.55 -11.08 -12.33
CA GLU A 386 -14.83 -11.41 -11.69
C GLU A 386 -15.28 -12.85 -11.95
N ARG A 387 -15.06 -13.37 -13.16
CA ARG A 387 -15.60 -14.65 -13.63
C ARG A 387 -14.55 -15.73 -13.91
N ALA A 388 -13.26 -15.40 -13.80
CA ALA A 388 -12.19 -16.31 -14.21
C ALA A 388 -10.86 -16.07 -13.48
N ARG A 389 -10.01 -17.10 -13.45
CA ARG A 389 -8.59 -17.00 -13.09
C ARG A 389 -7.76 -17.28 -14.34
N PHE A 390 -6.91 -16.35 -14.74
CA PHE A 390 -5.96 -16.54 -15.83
C PHE A 390 -4.68 -17.12 -15.24
N GLU A 391 -4.03 -18.03 -15.96
CA GLU A 391 -2.82 -18.75 -15.56
C GLU A 391 -1.80 -18.71 -16.71
N LEU A 392 -0.55 -18.35 -16.41
CA LEU A 392 0.49 -18.16 -17.41
C LEU A 392 1.39 -19.41 -17.53
N HIS A 393 1.19 -20.21 -18.55
CA HIS A 393 2.03 -21.37 -18.80
C HIS A 393 3.18 -21.00 -19.73
N ARG A 394 4.42 -21.29 -19.31
CA ARG A 394 5.62 -21.06 -20.13
C ARG A 394 6.15 -22.39 -20.69
N GLY A 395 6.39 -22.43 -21.99
CA GLY A 395 7.07 -23.53 -22.66
C GLY A 395 8.58 -23.52 -22.40
N SER A 396 9.24 -24.66 -22.60
CA SER A 396 10.70 -24.78 -22.46
C SER A 396 11.49 -23.95 -23.49
N ASP A 397 10.84 -23.51 -24.56
CA ASP A 397 11.34 -22.62 -25.59
C ASP A 397 11.11 -21.13 -25.31
N GLY A 398 10.52 -20.80 -24.14
CA GLY A 398 10.18 -19.44 -23.76
C GLY A 398 8.82 -18.95 -24.30
N SER A 399 8.07 -19.78 -25.04
CA SER A 399 6.70 -19.46 -25.43
C SER A 399 5.79 -19.28 -24.21
N ALA A 400 4.81 -18.39 -24.31
CA ALA A 400 3.85 -18.10 -23.25
C ALA A 400 2.42 -18.40 -23.74
N LEU A 401 1.68 -19.15 -22.94
CA LEU A 401 0.28 -19.48 -23.19
C LEU A 401 -0.54 -19.13 -21.95
N VAL A 402 -1.60 -18.35 -22.15
CA VAL A 402 -2.58 -18.06 -21.10
C VAL A 402 -3.67 -19.11 -21.17
N LEU A 403 -3.92 -19.80 -20.06
CA LEU A 403 -5.05 -20.70 -19.88
C LEU A 403 -5.94 -20.17 -18.74
N LEU A 404 -7.22 -20.57 -18.72
CA LEU A 404 -8.02 -20.35 -17.52
C LEU A 404 -7.84 -21.49 -16.53
N GLY A 405 -7.76 -21.12 -15.26
CA GLY A 405 -7.85 -22.03 -14.13
C GLY A 405 -9.17 -22.78 -14.10
N ARG A 406 -9.15 -23.98 -13.52
CA ARG A 406 -10.29 -24.91 -13.52
C ARG A 406 -11.29 -24.59 -12.41
N LEU A 407 -11.69 -23.32 -12.30
CA LEU A 407 -12.56 -22.84 -11.21
C LEU A 407 -13.90 -23.57 -11.15
N GLY A 408 -14.44 -23.99 -12.30
CA GLY A 408 -15.66 -24.78 -12.34
C GLY A 408 -15.48 -26.18 -11.75
N SER A 409 -14.37 -26.86 -12.06
CA SER A 409 -14.00 -28.12 -11.42
C SER A 409 -13.74 -27.95 -9.92
N GLU A 410 -13.01 -26.90 -9.52
CA GLU A 410 -12.71 -26.58 -8.12
C GLU A 410 -14.00 -26.38 -7.32
N ARG A 411 -14.99 -25.69 -7.89
CA ARG A 411 -16.29 -25.47 -7.25
C ARG A 411 -17.18 -26.72 -7.18
N ALA A 412 -16.93 -27.69 -8.06
CA ALA A 412 -17.68 -28.94 -8.15
C ALA A 412 -17.10 -30.08 -7.28
N VAL A 413 -15.96 -29.88 -6.62
CA VAL A 413 -15.35 -30.89 -5.73
C VAL A 413 -16.36 -31.34 -4.67
N GLY A 414 -16.53 -32.66 -4.54
CA GLY A 414 -17.45 -33.27 -3.57
C GLY A 414 -18.89 -33.44 -4.07
N ARG A 415 -19.19 -33.00 -5.30
CA ARG A 415 -20.53 -33.08 -5.92
C ARG A 415 -20.70 -34.28 -6.85
N GLU A 416 -19.70 -35.16 -6.97
CA GLU A 416 -19.62 -36.22 -7.98
C GLU A 416 -20.76 -37.25 -7.86
N THR A 417 -21.38 -37.35 -6.68
CA THR A 417 -22.51 -38.26 -6.43
C THR A 417 -23.87 -37.64 -6.76
N GLU A 418 -23.92 -36.31 -6.93
CA GLU A 418 -25.14 -35.62 -7.32
C GLU A 418 -25.54 -36.03 -8.74
N SER A 419 -26.85 -36.03 -9.02
CA SER A 419 -27.36 -36.48 -10.33
C SER A 419 -26.76 -35.73 -11.52
N PRO A 420 -26.57 -34.39 -11.48
CA PRO A 420 -26.05 -33.65 -12.64
C PRO A 420 -24.58 -33.94 -12.94
N PHE A 421 -23.76 -34.29 -11.95
CA PHE A 421 -22.31 -34.51 -12.10
C PHE A 421 -21.94 -35.98 -12.37
N ARG A 422 -22.93 -36.87 -12.43
CA ARG A 422 -22.74 -38.25 -12.84
C ARG A 422 -22.69 -38.36 -14.36
N LEU A 423 -21.90 -39.31 -14.85
CA LEU A 423 -21.80 -39.62 -16.29
C LEU A 423 -23.20 -39.82 -16.89
N SER A 424 -23.44 -39.16 -18.00
CA SER A 424 -24.68 -39.20 -18.75
C SER A 424 -24.50 -40.03 -20.03
N SER A 425 -25.60 -40.54 -20.56
CA SER A 425 -25.58 -41.15 -21.89
C SER A 425 -25.66 -40.06 -22.97
N PRO A 426 -25.11 -40.29 -24.17
CA PRO A 426 -25.23 -39.34 -25.27
C PRO A 426 -26.69 -39.03 -25.60
N ILE A 427 -27.01 -37.75 -25.71
CA ILE A 427 -28.33 -37.28 -26.14
C ILE A 427 -28.35 -37.16 -27.66
N ASP A 428 -29.19 -37.97 -28.31
CA ASP A 428 -29.39 -37.93 -29.77
C ASP A 428 -30.35 -36.80 -30.17
N ARG A 429 -29.84 -35.55 -30.10
CA ARG A 429 -30.54 -34.36 -30.58
C ARG A 429 -29.59 -33.44 -31.37
N PRO A 430 -30.06 -32.80 -32.46
CA PRO A 430 -29.20 -31.96 -33.31
C PRO A 430 -28.57 -30.76 -32.59
N ASP A 431 -29.21 -30.26 -31.53
CA ASP A 431 -28.76 -29.12 -30.71
C ASP A 431 -27.92 -29.54 -29.51
N CYS A 432 -27.51 -30.82 -29.41
CA CYS A 432 -26.65 -31.33 -28.34
C CYS A 432 -25.29 -31.81 -28.88
N LEU A 433 -24.26 -31.64 -28.05
CA LEU A 433 -22.94 -32.26 -28.21
C LEU A 433 -22.67 -33.15 -27.00
N TYR A 434 -22.19 -34.35 -27.23
CA TYR A 434 -21.72 -35.25 -26.18
C TYR A 434 -20.19 -35.28 -26.15
N PHE A 435 -19.61 -35.10 -24.97
CA PHE A 435 -18.17 -35.10 -24.77
C PHE A 435 -17.76 -36.41 -24.07
N PRO A 436 -17.21 -37.40 -24.81
CA PRO A 436 -16.77 -38.66 -24.21
C PRO A 436 -15.64 -38.49 -23.19
N GLU A 437 -14.88 -37.39 -23.25
CA GLU A 437 -13.79 -37.05 -22.33
C GLU A 437 -14.28 -36.88 -20.89
N THR A 438 -15.49 -36.34 -20.70
CA THR A 438 -16.08 -36.10 -19.39
C THR A 438 -17.39 -36.86 -19.17
N GLY A 439 -17.98 -37.42 -20.22
CA GLY A 439 -19.25 -38.15 -20.17
C GLY A 439 -20.47 -37.26 -20.01
N HIS A 440 -20.40 -36.02 -20.49
CA HIS A 440 -21.45 -35.02 -20.31
C HIS A 440 -21.96 -34.44 -21.64
N ASN A 441 -23.23 -34.01 -21.62
CA ASN A 441 -23.87 -33.37 -22.76
C ASN A 441 -23.87 -31.84 -22.60
N LEU A 442 -23.80 -31.13 -23.72
CA LEU A 442 -23.95 -29.68 -23.82
C LEU A 442 -25.00 -29.37 -24.89
N CYS A 443 -26.09 -28.72 -24.51
CA CYS A 443 -27.25 -28.55 -25.37
C CYS A 443 -27.68 -27.08 -25.51
N ALA A 444 -28.57 -26.83 -26.46
CA ALA A 444 -29.36 -25.60 -26.56
C ALA A 444 -28.57 -24.29 -26.40
N GLY A 445 -29.04 -23.37 -25.56
CA GLY A 445 -28.47 -22.04 -25.37
C GLY A 445 -27.05 -22.06 -24.80
N PHE A 446 -26.74 -23.00 -23.90
CA PHE A 446 -25.39 -23.14 -23.36
C PHE A 446 -24.41 -23.66 -24.40
N ARG A 447 -24.83 -24.60 -25.26
CA ARG A 447 -24.03 -25.02 -26.42
C ARG A 447 -23.76 -23.85 -27.35
N ALA A 448 -24.80 -23.10 -27.73
CA ALA A 448 -24.66 -21.98 -28.65
C ALA A 448 -23.71 -20.91 -28.09
N TYR A 449 -23.82 -20.61 -26.79
CA TYR A 449 -22.91 -19.70 -26.10
C TYR A 449 -21.47 -20.23 -26.07
N TRP A 450 -21.29 -21.50 -25.70
CA TRP A 450 -19.98 -22.14 -25.64
C TRP A 450 -19.29 -22.11 -27.01
N GLU A 451 -19.98 -22.51 -28.09
CA GLU A 451 -19.43 -22.50 -29.45
C GLU A 451 -19.08 -21.07 -29.93
N SER A 452 -19.88 -20.08 -29.54
CA SER A 452 -19.73 -18.70 -30.03
C SER A 452 -18.68 -17.88 -29.29
N PHE A 453 -18.51 -18.10 -27.99
CA PHE A 453 -17.81 -17.13 -27.12
C PHE A 453 -16.56 -17.67 -26.42
N GLY A 454 -16.14 -18.91 -26.67
CA GLY A 454 -14.84 -19.35 -26.14
C GLY A 454 -14.52 -20.83 -26.30
N GLY A 455 -15.54 -21.67 -26.46
CA GLY A 455 -15.39 -23.08 -26.74
C GLY A 455 -14.52 -23.80 -25.71
N LEU A 456 -13.84 -24.84 -26.20
CA LEU A 456 -13.00 -25.70 -25.37
C LEU A 456 -11.83 -24.95 -24.73
N ALA A 457 -11.22 -24.02 -25.47
CA ALA A 457 -10.03 -23.30 -25.02
C ALA A 457 -10.31 -22.39 -23.81
N VAL A 458 -11.51 -21.79 -23.76
CA VAL A 458 -11.88 -20.87 -22.69
C VAL A 458 -12.63 -21.60 -21.58
N PHE A 459 -13.69 -22.34 -21.90
CA PHE A 459 -14.59 -22.90 -20.87
C PHE A 459 -14.23 -24.32 -20.44
N GLY A 460 -13.48 -25.06 -21.26
CA GLY A 460 -13.23 -26.48 -21.06
C GLY A 460 -14.46 -27.34 -21.39
N TYR A 461 -14.36 -28.62 -21.04
CA TYR A 461 -15.47 -29.56 -21.20
C TYR A 461 -16.58 -29.35 -20.17
N PRO A 462 -17.84 -29.67 -20.48
CA PRO A 462 -18.88 -29.76 -19.46
C PRO A 462 -18.53 -30.88 -18.46
N ILE A 463 -18.76 -30.63 -17.18
CA ILE A 463 -18.53 -31.59 -16.07
C ILE A 463 -19.82 -31.87 -15.29
N SER A 464 -20.93 -31.33 -15.75
CA SER A 464 -22.28 -31.65 -15.30
C SER A 464 -23.24 -31.60 -16.49
N GLU A 465 -24.42 -32.18 -16.35
CA GLU A 465 -25.58 -31.83 -17.17
C GLU A 465 -26.13 -30.44 -16.77
N GLU A 466 -27.02 -29.88 -17.58
CA GLU A 466 -27.82 -28.70 -17.21
C GLU A 466 -28.81 -29.05 -16.10
N PHE A 467 -28.89 -28.23 -15.05
CA PHE A 467 -29.83 -28.43 -13.95
C PHE A 467 -30.22 -27.13 -13.27
N ASN A 468 -31.28 -27.16 -12.45
CA ASN A 468 -31.68 -26.00 -11.65
C ASN A 468 -30.95 -25.99 -10.31
N GLU A 469 -30.30 -24.88 -10.00
CA GLU A 469 -29.63 -24.61 -8.73
C GLU A 469 -30.10 -23.26 -8.22
N ASP A 470 -30.76 -23.25 -7.06
CA ASP A 470 -31.31 -22.05 -6.42
C ASP A 470 -32.19 -21.19 -7.33
N GLY A 471 -32.98 -21.84 -8.20
CA GLY A 471 -33.90 -21.16 -9.12
C GLY A 471 -33.27 -20.75 -10.44
N THR A 472 -31.97 -20.91 -10.60
CA THR A 472 -31.24 -20.58 -11.84
C THR A 472 -30.89 -21.87 -12.59
N VAL A 473 -31.08 -21.90 -13.91
CA VAL A 473 -30.60 -23.04 -14.72
C VAL A 473 -29.11 -22.85 -14.95
N VAL A 474 -28.32 -23.84 -14.58
CA VAL A 474 -26.86 -23.78 -14.59
C VAL A 474 -26.24 -25.05 -15.16
N GLN A 475 -25.00 -24.90 -15.61
CA GLN A 475 -24.16 -26.02 -15.98
C GLN A 475 -22.71 -25.70 -15.62
N TYR A 476 -22.02 -26.72 -15.10
CA TYR A 476 -20.61 -26.62 -14.75
C TYR A 476 -19.75 -27.12 -15.90
N PHE A 477 -18.69 -26.38 -16.15
CA PHE A 477 -17.61 -26.71 -17.06
C PHE A 477 -16.31 -26.78 -16.26
N GLU A 478 -15.24 -27.27 -16.87
CA GLU A 478 -13.95 -27.34 -16.17
C GLU A 478 -13.49 -25.98 -15.65
N ARG A 479 -13.67 -24.92 -16.44
CA ARG A 479 -13.12 -23.57 -16.15
C ARG A 479 -14.17 -22.54 -15.77
N ALA A 480 -15.45 -22.87 -15.86
CA ALA A 480 -16.53 -21.92 -15.71
C ALA A 480 -17.83 -22.57 -15.21
N ARG A 481 -18.78 -21.74 -14.76
CA ARG A 481 -20.17 -22.13 -14.52
C ARG A 481 -21.07 -21.16 -15.29
N PHE A 482 -21.96 -21.71 -16.10
CA PHE A 482 -22.90 -20.94 -16.90
C PHE A 482 -24.21 -20.82 -16.13
N GLU A 483 -24.84 -19.66 -16.25
CA GLU A 483 -26.13 -19.33 -15.68
C GLU A 483 -27.04 -18.80 -16.77
N TRP A 484 -28.25 -19.32 -16.85
CA TRP A 484 -29.25 -18.82 -17.77
C TRP A 484 -30.15 -17.78 -17.10
N HIS A 485 -30.19 -16.58 -17.68
CA HIS A 485 -30.87 -15.39 -17.19
C HIS A 485 -31.80 -14.83 -18.28
N PRO A 486 -33.06 -15.31 -18.36
CA PRO A 486 -33.96 -15.02 -19.48
C PRO A 486 -34.19 -13.53 -19.71
N GLY A 487 -34.00 -13.07 -20.94
CA GLY A 487 -34.20 -11.68 -21.35
C GLY A 487 -33.14 -10.69 -20.87
N VAL A 488 -32.06 -11.16 -20.24
CA VAL A 488 -30.98 -10.29 -19.76
C VAL A 488 -30.01 -9.92 -20.88
N TRP A 489 -29.71 -10.83 -21.80
CA TRP A 489 -28.77 -10.57 -22.91
C TRP A 489 -28.97 -11.54 -24.07
N SER A 490 -29.98 -11.27 -24.90
CA SER A 490 -30.38 -12.17 -25.98
C SER A 490 -29.29 -12.46 -27.02
N GLU A 491 -28.44 -11.48 -27.30
CA GLU A 491 -27.29 -11.58 -28.21
C GLU A 491 -26.20 -12.54 -27.68
N ARG A 492 -26.30 -12.89 -26.40
CA ARG A 492 -25.46 -13.86 -25.71
C ARG A 492 -26.27 -15.04 -25.17
N TYR A 493 -27.38 -15.36 -25.85
CA TYR A 493 -28.25 -16.49 -25.53
C TYR A 493 -28.77 -16.47 -24.09
N ASP A 494 -28.86 -15.27 -23.49
CA ASP A 494 -29.24 -15.06 -22.09
C ASP A 494 -28.32 -15.81 -21.10
N VAL A 495 -27.07 -16.07 -21.49
CA VAL A 495 -26.08 -16.76 -20.64
C VAL A 495 -25.16 -15.74 -19.99
N LEU A 496 -25.06 -15.82 -18.67
CA LEU A 496 -24.04 -15.15 -17.89
C LEU A 496 -23.11 -16.18 -17.24
N LEU A 497 -21.87 -15.78 -17.05
CA LEU A 497 -20.90 -16.57 -16.29
C LEU A 497 -20.97 -16.19 -14.82
N SER A 498 -21.01 -17.21 -13.96
CA SER A 498 -20.90 -17.03 -12.51
C SER A 498 -19.62 -16.27 -12.15
N ARG A 499 -19.68 -15.49 -11.07
CA ARG A 499 -18.54 -14.71 -10.60
C ARG A 499 -17.55 -15.57 -9.79
N LEU A 500 -17.18 -16.75 -10.32
CA LEU A 500 -16.34 -17.71 -9.62
C LEU A 500 -14.97 -17.13 -9.23
N GLY A 501 -14.43 -16.23 -10.06
CA GLY A 501 -13.17 -15.57 -9.72
C GLY A 501 -13.33 -14.61 -8.53
N ALA A 502 -14.45 -13.88 -8.45
CA ALA A 502 -14.78 -13.05 -7.28
C ALA A 502 -14.99 -13.90 -6.04
N GLU A 503 -15.75 -14.99 -6.13
CA GLU A 503 -15.99 -15.91 -5.00
C GLU A 503 -14.68 -16.45 -4.41
N VAL A 504 -13.73 -16.82 -5.27
CA VAL A 504 -12.41 -17.30 -4.81
C VAL A 504 -11.58 -16.19 -4.17
N VAL A 505 -11.64 -14.97 -4.70
CA VAL A 505 -10.93 -13.82 -4.11
C VAL A 505 -11.55 -13.41 -2.78
N GLU A 506 -12.88 -13.41 -2.65
CA GLU A 506 -13.60 -13.04 -1.43
C GLU A 506 -13.46 -14.08 -0.31
N ALA A 507 -13.17 -15.34 -0.65
CA ALA A 507 -12.94 -16.41 0.31
C ALA A 507 -11.50 -16.46 0.86
N ARG A 508 -10.60 -15.64 0.32
CA ARG A 508 -9.20 -15.47 0.76
C ARG A 508 -9.09 -14.28 1.69
#